data_AF-A0A2J8NSB4-F1
#
_entry.id   AF-A0A2J8NSB4-F1
#
_cell.length_a   1.000
_cell.length_b   1.000
_cell.length_c   1.000
_cell.angle_alpha   90.00
_cell.angle_beta   90.00
_cell.angle_gamma   90.00
#
_symmetry.space_group_name_H-M   'P 1'
#
loop_
_entity.id
_entity.type
_entity.pdbx_description
1 polymer ?
#
loop_
_entity_poly.entity_id
_entity_poly.type
_entity_poly.pdbx_seq_one_letter_code
_entity_poly.pdbx_strand_id
1 'polypeptide(L)'
;MVLLRVLILLLSWAAGMGGQYGNPLNKYIRHYEGLSYNVDSLHQKHQRAKRAVSHEDQFLRLDFHAHGRHFNLRMKRDTSLFSDEFKVETSNKVLDYDTSHIYTGHIYDYPHKYGPQGGCADHSV
;
A
#
# COMPACT_ATOMS: atom_id res chain seq x y z
N MET A 1 -38.80 -14.88 34.93
CA MET A 1 -37.34 -14.77 35.20
C MET A 1 -36.46 -15.31 34.07
N VAL A 2 -36.90 -16.31 33.28
CA VAL A 2 -36.10 -16.87 32.15
C VAL A 2 -36.06 -15.93 30.94
N LEU A 3 -37.18 -15.32 30.57
CA LEU A 3 -37.26 -14.37 29.44
C LEU A 3 -36.34 -13.15 29.61
N LEU A 4 -36.22 -12.63 30.84
CA LEU A 4 -35.32 -11.52 31.15
C LEU A 4 -33.85 -11.90 30.94
N ARG A 5 -33.47 -13.14 31.27
CA ARG A 5 -32.10 -13.65 31.08
C ARG A 5 -31.77 -13.86 29.60
N VAL A 6 -32.74 -14.34 28.81
CA VAL A 6 -32.59 -14.51 27.35
C VAL A 6 -32.47 -13.15 26.66
N LEU A 7 -33.27 -12.16 27.07
CA LEU A 7 -33.20 -10.79 26.56
C LEU A 7 -31.83 -10.14 26.84
N ILE A 8 -31.30 -10.31 28.06
CA ILE A 8 -29.98 -9.79 28.46
C ILE A 8 -28.86 -10.44 27.64
N LEU A 9 -28.94 -11.75 27.37
CA LEU A 9 -27.97 -12.45 26.51
C LEU A 9 -28.01 -11.95 25.07
N LEU A 10 -29.19 -11.73 24.50
CA LEU A 10 -29.35 -11.17 23.15
C LEU A 10 -28.83 -9.73 23.03
N LEU A 11 -29.08 -8.89 24.05
CA LEU A 11 -28.56 -7.52 24.11
C LEU A 11 -27.03 -7.49 24.26
N SER A 12 -26.46 -8.46 24.96
CA SER A 12 -25.01 -8.58 25.15
C SER A 12 -24.30 -9.01 23.84
N TRP A 13 -24.96 -9.79 22.99
CA TRP A 13 -24.48 -10.08 21.62
C TRP A 13 -24.60 -8.87 20.69
N ALA A 14 -25.64 -8.05 20.83
CA ALA A 14 -25.79 -6.83 20.05
C ALA A 14 -24.77 -5.73 20.43
N ALA A 15 -24.37 -5.66 21.70
CA ALA A 15 -23.41 -4.66 22.20
C ALA A 15 -21.96 -4.90 21.72
N GLY A 16 -21.66 -6.07 21.14
CA GLY A 16 -20.35 -6.37 20.53
C GLY A 16 -20.12 -5.78 19.14
N MET A 17 -21.13 -5.14 18.53
CA MET A 17 -21.04 -4.54 17.19
C MET A 17 -20.49 -3.10 17.19
N GLY A 18 -19.77 -2.69 18.25
CA GLY A 18 -19.00 -1.46 18.23
C GLY A 18 -17.76 -1.64 17.36
N GLY A 19 -17.83 -1.20 16.11
CA GLY A 19 -16.70 -1.21 15.18
C GLY A 19 -15.47 -0.59 15.82
N GLN A 20 -14.34 -1.31 15.77
CA GLN A 20 -13.05 -0.81 16.20
C GLN A 20 -12.66 0.37 15.29
N TYR A 21 -13.03 1.59 15.69
CA TYR A 21 -12.37 2.78 15.18
C TYR A 21 -10.93 2.71 15.69
N GLY A 22 -10.06 2.18 14.83
CA GLY A 22 -8.65 1.95 15.13
C GLY A 22 -7.99 3.21 15.68
N ASN A 23 -7.03 3.03 16.58
CA ASN A 23 -6.32 4.14 17.22
C ASN A 23 -5.77 5.09 16.13
N PRO A 24 -6.27 6.33 16.01
CA PRO A 24 -5.79 7.25 14.98
C PRO A 24 -4.32 7.61 15.27
N LEU A 25 -3.49 7.65 14.22
CA LEU A 25 -2.06 7.94 14.38
C LEU A 25 -1.84 9.40 14.81
N ASN A 26 -2.70 10.31 14.36
CA ASN A 26 -2.78 11.71 14.81
C ASN A 26 -4.15 12.32 14.42
N LYS A 27 -4.33 13.64 14.66
CA LYS A 27 -5.57 14.38 14.30
C LYS A 27 -5.96 14.28 12.82
N TYR A 28 -5.01 14.04 11.93
CA TYR A 28 -5.18 14.03 10.48
C TYR A 28 -5.27 12.61 9.90
N ILE A 29 -4.68 11.61 10.56
CA ILE A 29 -4.65 10.22 10.11
C ILE A 29 -5.59 9.42 11.00
N ARG A 30 -6.83 9.31 10.55
CA ARG A 30 -7.89 8.58 11.28
C ARG A 30 -7.81 7.07 11.08
N HIS A 31 -7.38 6.63 9.90
CA HIS A 31 -7.32 5.23 9.52
C HIS A 31 -6.00 4.95 8.83
N TYR A 32 -5.29 3.96 9.33
CA TYR A 32 -4.12 3.37 8.70
C TYR A 32 -4.16 1.87 8.94
N GLU A 33 -3.62 1.12 8.01
CA GLU A 33 -3.52 -0.32 8.12
C GLU A 33 -2.32 -0.83 7.32
N GLY A 34 -1.80 -1.97 7.75
CA GLY A 34 -0.73 -2.63 7.03
C GLY A 34 -1.26 -3.34 5.80
N LEU A 35 -0.47 -3.32 4.72
CA LEU A 35 -0.73 -4.14 3.54
C LEU A 35 -0.20 -5.55 3.78
N SER A 36 -1.01 -6.57 3.49
CA SER A 36 -0.57 -7.96 3.50
C SER A 36 -0.19 -8.41 2.09
N TYR A 37 1.05 -8.84 1.90
CA TYR A 37 1.59 -9.33 0.62
C TYR A 37 2.79 -10.27 0.83
N ASN A 38 3.14 -11.04 -0.21
CA ASN A 38 4.30 -11.93 -0.18
C ASN A 38 5.59 -11.17 -0.56
N VAL A 39 6.44 -10.94 0.43
CA VAL A 39 7.71 -10.20 0.28
C VAL A 39 8.70 -10.94 -0.62
N ASP A 40 8.83 -12.26 -0.48
CA ASP A 40 9.77 -13.07 -1.27
C ASP A 40 9.42 -13.07 -2.75
N SER A 41 8.13 -13.21 -3.07
CA SER A 41 7.63 -13.12 -4.44
C SER A 41 7.85 -11.74 -5.03
N LEU A 42 7.62 -10.68 -4.25
CA LEU A 42 7.88 -9.30 -4.66
C LEU A 42 9.37 -9.11 -4.97
N HIS A 43 10.25 -9.61 -4.09
CA HIS A 43 11.69 -9.52 -4.26
C HIS A 43 12.16 -10.25 -5.53
N GLN A 44 11.68 -11.47 -5.77
CA GLN A 44 12.01 -12.21 -7.00
C GLN A 44 11.55 -11.47 -8.27
N LYS A 45 10.34 -10.91 -8.26
CA LYS A 45 9.83 -10.08 -9.36
C LYS A 45 10.68 -8.82 -9.55
N HIS A 46 11.11 -8.17 -8.47
CA HIS A 46 12.04 -7.03 -8.52
C HIS A 46 13.37 -7.40 -9.16
N GLN A 47 13.99 -8.51 -8.75
CA GLN A 47 15.26 -8.97 -9.33
C GLN A 47 15.14 -9.26 -10.82
N ARG A 48 14.01 -9.83 -11.26
CA ARG A 48 13.73 -10.04 -12.68
C ARG A 48 13.56 -8.72 -13.43
N ALA A 49 12.75 -7.80 -12.92
CA ALA A 49 12.50 -6.50 -13.54
C ALA A 49 13.78 -5.64 -13.62
N LYS A 50 14.68 -5.74 -12.63
CA LYS A 50 16.00 -5.07 -12.64
C LYS A 50 16.89 -5.56 -13.79
N ARG A 51 16.76 -6.83 -14.18
CA ARG A 51 17.53 -7.47 -15.26
C ARG A 51 16.81 -7.45 -16.62
N ALA A 52 15.61 -6.88 -16.67
CA ALA A 52 14.77 -6.92 -17.86
C ALA A 52 15.29 -6.01 -18.97
N VAL A 53 15.48 -6.58 -20.15
CA VAL A 53 15.80 -5.85 -21.39
C VAL A 53 14.53 -5.42 -22.12
N SER A 54 13.45 -6.21 -22.01
CA SER A 54 12.15 -5.93 -22.63
C SER A 54 11.34 -4.89 -21.85
N HIS A 55 10.59 -4.06 -22.57
CA HIS A 55 9.68 -3.07 -21.98
C HIS A 55 8.54 -3.70 -21.17
N GLU A 56 8.10 -4.91 -21.52
CA GLU A 56 7.02 -5.59 -20.79
C GLU A 56 7.51 -6.20 -19.47
N ASP A 57 8.71 -6.80 -19.49
CA ASP A 57 9.34 -7.39 -18.31
C ASP A 57 9.81 -6.34 -17.28
N GLN A 58 9.80 -5.04 -17.63
CA GLN A 58 10.07 -3.94 -16.70
C GLN A 58 8.94 -3.68 -15.70
N PHE A 59 7.72 -4.18 -15.96
CA PHE A 59 6.60 -3.97 -15.05
C PHE A 59 6.61 -4.96 -13.89
N LEU A 60 6.50 -4.44 -12.68
CA LEU A 60 6.34 -5.21 -11.45
C LEU A 60 4.88 -5.17 -11.01
N ARG A 61 4.30 -6.35 -10.76
CA ARG A 61 2.93 -6.52 -10.25
C ARG A 61 2.94 -7.00 -8.80
N LEU A 62 2.36 -6.20 -7.91
CA LEU A 62 2.18 -6.49 -6.50
C LEU A 62 0.69 -6.70 -6.20
N ASP A 63 0.34 -7.90 -5.77
CA ASP A 63 -0.96 -8.21 -5.22
C ASP A 63 -0.90 -8.04 -3.71
N PHE A 64 -1.79 -7.22 -3.15
CA PHE A 64 -1.87 -7.00 -1.71
C PHE A 64 -3.31 -6.96 -1.21
N HIS A 65 -3.49 -7.27 0.07
CA HIS A 65 -4.77 -7.18 0.76
C HIS A 65 -4.75 -6.05 1.78
N ALA A 66 -5.79 -5.23 1.75
CA ALA A 66 -5.98 -4.01 2.53
C ALA A 66 -7.46 -3.64 2.58
N HIS A 67 -7.96 -3.13 3.71
CA HIS A 67 -9.31 -2.60 3.91
C HIS A 67 -10.40 -3.63 3.57
N GLY A 68 -10.11 -4.91 3.79
CA GLY A 68 -10.99 -6.03 3.43
C GLY A 68 -11.11 -6.26 1.92
N ARG A 69 -10.17 -5.78 1.11
CA ARG A 69 -10.18 -5.91 -0.36
C ARG A 69 -8.81 -6.34 -0.89
N HIS A 70 -8.83 -6.95 -2.06
CA HIS A 70 -7.64 -7.26 -2.84
C HIS A 70 -7.36 -6.16 -3.86
N PHE A 71 -6.09 -5.80 -4.00
CA PHE A 71 -5.62 -4.80 -4.93
C PHE A 71 -4.47 -5.37 -5.77
N ASN A 72 -4.40 -4.96 -7.04
CA ASN A 72 -3.26 -5.22 -7.91
C ASN A 72 -2.57 -3.89 -8.21
N LEU A 73 -1.33 -3.72 -7.76
CA LEU A 73 -0.51 -2.55 -8.05
C LEU A 73 0.45 -2.87 -9.19
N ARG A 74 0.36 -2.11 -10.29
CA ARG A 74 1.27 -2.20 -11.42
C ARG A 74 2.27 -1.06 -11.36
N MET A 75 3.56 -1.39 -11.35
CA MET A 75 4.65 -0.43 -11.22
C MET A 75 5.68 -0.62 -12.32
N LYS A 76 6.39 0.45 -12.67
CA LYS A 76 7.56 0.45 -13.55
C LYS A 76 8.71 1.14 -12.81
N ARG A 77 9.93 0.63 -12.97
CA ARG A 77 11.12 1.27 -12.40
C ARG A 77 11.26 2.68 -13.00
N ASP A 78 11.45 3.67 -12.15
CA ASP A 78 11.57 5.07 -12.54
C ASP A 78 12.76 5.70 -11.85
N THR A 79 13.85 5.86 -12.60
CA THR A 79 15.07 6.53 -12.13
C THR A 79 15.29 7.87 -12.83
N SER A 80 14.27 8.41 -13.51
CA SER A 80 14.37 9.69 -14.23
C SER A 80 14.66 10.88 -13.31
N LEU A 81 14.33 10.75 -12.03
CA LEU A 81 14.62 11.74 -10.98
C LEU A 81 16.11 11.81 -10.60
N PHE A 82 16.91 10.81 -10.97
CA PHE A 82 18.31 10.70 -10.60
C PHE A 82 19.20 10.82 -11.83
N SER A 83 20.32 11.55 -11.69
CA SER A 83 21.36 11.54 -12.71
C SER A 83 22.11 10.21 -12.71
N ASP A 84 22.76 9.87 -13.84
CA ASP A 84 23.56 8.64 -13.96
C ASP A 84 24.74 8.60 -12.95
N GLU A 85 25.23 9.77 -12.55
CA GLU A 85 26.32 9.94 -11.56
C GLU A 85 25.80 10.28 -10.16
N PHE A 86 24.53 9.95 -9.85
CA PHE A 86 23.96 10.23 -8.53
C PHE A 86 24.77 9.56 -7.41
N LYS A 87 25.26 10.36 -6.48
CA LYS A 87 26.04 9.92 -5.31
C LYS A 87 25.49 10.57 -4.05
N VAL A 88 25.48 9.80 -2.96
CA VAL A 88 25.02 10.29 -1.66
C VAL A 88 26.24 10.62 -0.81
N GLU A 89 26.41 11.90 -0.50
CA GLU A 89 27.46 12.37 0.39
C GLU A 89 26.93 12.44 1.83
N THR A 90 27.64 11.78 2.75
CA THR A 90 27.46 11.92 4.20
C THR A 90 28.74 12.52 4.77
N SER A 91 28.71 13.06 5.98
CA SER A 91 29.86 13.72 6.63
C SER A 91 31.18 12.95 6.56
N ASN A 92 31.13 11.62 6.44
CA ASN A 92 32.31 10.75 6.49
C ASN A 92 32.59 9.98 5.18
N LYS A 93 31.72 10.04 4.15
CA LYS A 93 31.91 9.26 2.90
C LYS A 93 30.95 9.65 1.77
N VAL A 94 31.39 9.37 0.54
CA VAL A 94 30.55 9.37 -0.67
C VAL A 94 30.14 7.93 -0.96
N LEU A 95 28.84 7.69 -1.15
CA LEU A 95 28.25 6.38 -1.41
C LEU A 95 27.65 6.34 -2.82
N ASP A 96 27.95 5.26 -3.52
CA ASP A 96 27.15 4.82 -4.66
C ASP A 96 25.85 4.20 -4.13
N TYR A 97 24.71 4.80 -4.50
CA TYR A 97 23.41 4.46 -3.93
C TYR A 97 22.53 3.79 -4.99
N ASP A 98 22.09 2.56 -4.71
CA ASP A 98 21.23 1.81 -5.62
C ASP A 98 19.81 2.43 -5.69
N THR A 99 19.51 3.08 -6.81
CA THR A 99 18.20 3.68 -7.10
C THR A 99 17.22 2.69 -7.74
N SER A 100 17.62 1.43 -7.96
CA SER A 100 16.79 0.45 -8.68
C SER A 100 15.51 0.03 -7.95
N HIS A 101 15.39 0.34 -6.66
CA HIS A 101 14.19 0.11 -5.85
C HIS A 101 13.12 1.20 -6.02
N ILE A 102 13.39 2.27 -6.77
CA ILE A 102 12.43 3.35 -7.00
C ILE A 102 11.47 2.98 -8.14
N TYR A 103 10.18 3.04 -7.84
CA TYR A 103 9.09 2.64 -8.72
C TYR A 103 8.01 3.72 -8.80
N THR A 104 7.47 3.90 -10.00
CA THR A 104 6.25 4.67 -10.25
C THR A 104 5.15 3.70 -10.69
N GLY A 105 3.92 3.86 -10.19
CA GLY A 105 2.84 2.93 -10.52
C GLY A 105 1.45 3.39 -10.13
N HIS A 106 0.47 2.53 -10.41
CA HIS A 106 -0.95 2.76 -10.15
C HIS A 106 -1.68 1.44 -9.83
N ILE A 107 -2.77 1.55 -9.09
CA ILE A 107 -3.65 0.42 -8.81
C ILE A 107 -4.45 0.08 -10.08
N TYR A 108 -4.37 -1.18 -10.50
CA TYR A 108 -5.15 -1.74 -11.60
C TYR A 108 -6.65 -1.70 -11.26
N ASP A 109 -7.49 -1.33 -12.22
CA ASP A 109 -8.96 -1.23 -12.08
C ASP A 109 -9.48 -0.32 -10.96
N TYR A 110 -8.65 0.55 -10.39
CA TYR A 110 -9.16 1.63 -9.55
C TYR A 110 -9.52 2.82 -10.44
N PRO A 111 -10.81 3.18 -10.59
CA PRO A 111 -11.16 4.36 -11.35
C PRO A 111 -10.52 5.56 -10.67
N HIS A 112 -9.57 6.20 -11.35
CA HIS A 112 -9.13 7.53 -10.99
C HIS A 112 -10.36 8.44 -11.08
N LYS A 113 -11.04 8.69 -9.95
CA LYS A 113 -12.14 9.65 -9.90
C LYS A 113 -11.69 11.06 -10.32
N TYR A 114 -10.37 11.31 -10.38
CA TYR A 114 -9.74 12.60 -10.65
C TYR A 114 -8.67 12.52 -11.74
N GLY A 115 -8.93 11.82 -12.86
CA GLY A 115 -8.07 11.85 -14.05
C GLY A 115 -6.58 11.48 -13.81
N PRO A 116 -5.71 11.72 -14.80
CA PRO A 116 -4.27 11.39 -14.70
C PRO A 116 -3.48 12.24 -13.69
N GLN A 117 -4.12 13.22 -13.03
CA GLN A 117 -3.47 14.16 -12.11
C GLN A 117 -3.66 13.83 -10.62
N GLY A 118 -4.35 12.75 -10.27
CA GLY A 118 -4.36 12.20 -8.90
C GLY A 118 -4.84 13.17 -7.82
N GLY A 119 -6.14 13.46 -7.78
CA GLY A 119 -6.78 14.13 -6.65
C GLY A 119 -6.95 13.19 -5.44
N CYS A 120 -6.68 13.69 -4.23
CA CYS A 120 -6.89 12.98 -2.96
C CYS A 120 -8.34 12.48 -2.83
N ALA A 121 -8.52 11.25 -2.34
CA ALA A 121 -9.84 10.68 -2.08
C ALA A 121 -10.62 11.55 -1.08
N ASP A 122 -11.87 11.84 -1.42
CA ASP A 122 -12.83 12.56 -0.58
C ASP A 122 -13.07 11.85 0.77
N HIS A 123 -13.38 12.63 1.80
CA HIS A 123 -13.57 12.27 3.22
C HIS A 123 -14.83 11.43 3.50
N SER A 124 -15.37 10.72 2.51
CA SER A 124 -16.69 10.09 2.57
C SER A 124 -16.66 8.55 2.53
N VAL A 125 -15.72 7.93 3.23
CA VAL A 125 -15.81 6.52 3.71
C VAL A 125 -15.32 6.43 5.14
#